data_AF-A0A4Z2HFM6-F1
#
_entry.id   AF-A0A4Z2HFM6-F1
#
_cell.length_a   1.000
_cell.length_b   1.000
_cell.length_c   1.000
_cell.angle_alpha   90.00
_cell.angle_beta   90.00
_cell.angle_gamma   90.00
#
_symmetry.space_group_name_H-M   'P 1'
#
loop_
_entity.id
_entity.type
_entity.pdbx_description
1 polymer ?
#
loop_
_entity_poly.entity_id
_entity_poly.type
_entity_poly.pdbx_seq_one_letter_code
_entity_poly.pdbx_strand_id
1 'polypeptide(L)'
;MWRDSAYFNNRGSSRRVAVFCVMQIGSEVFDTEMVVVDRSVTDICFEGVTVFKDVVPEFELKVALWSCALEEELTMVNTPKKLAKKLRSSFGKTAGKKLCPLLVNPDPDTFLQSHPIPVGAKYSLLAYTSLCLPEAEGSFQSHSLIVLQDAEWSSWLPLYGNLCCRLVAQPTCMTQSMTSGYLSQKLNVEGMNRCCSLYCVLSSGMLSCYFTPEEIDAKVQPTLNVPVNKVRQVQYYY
;
A
#
# COMPACT_ATOMS: atom_id res chain seq x y z
N MET A 1 19.61 0.46 -18.19
CA MET A 1 20.23 -0.48 -19.13
C MET A 1 20.34 -1.83 -18.41
N TRP A 2 19.63 -2.85 -18.88
CA TRP A 2 19.48 -4.13 -18.19
C TRP A 2 20.77 -4.95 -18.31
N ARG A 3 21.19 -5.63 -17.24
CA ARG A 3 22.26 -6.63 -17.30
C ARG A 3 21.64 -8.02 -17.29
N ASP A 4 21.43 -8.58 -18.48
CA ASP A 4 20.90 -9.93 -18.71
C ASP A 4 21.69 -11.03 -17.98
N SER A 5 22.94 -10.76 -17.59
CA SER A 5 23.78 -11.71 -16.85
C SER A 5 23.23 -12.08 -15.46
N ALA A 6 22.39 -11.24 -14.84
CA ALA A 6 21.89 -11.49 -13.48
C ALA A 6 20.75 -12.52 -13.43
N TYR A 7 19.89 -12.56 -14.46
CA TYR A 7 18.76 -13.49 -14.55
C TYR A 7 19.17 -14.86 -15.11
N PHE A 8 20.09 -14.91 -16.07
CA PHE A 8 20.38 -16.14 -16.82
C PHE A 8 21.51 -16.99 -16.27
N ASN A 9 22.51 -16.42 -15.57
CA ASN A 9 23.65 -17.19 -15.08
C ASN A 9 23.40 -17.95 -13.77
N ASN A 10 22.21 -17.84 -13.18
CA ASN A 10 21.93 -18.43 -11.86
C ASN A 10 20.63 -19.23 -11.80
N ARG A 11 20.24 -19.86 -12.92
CA ARG A 11 19.11 -20.80 -13.04
C ARG A 11 19.18 -22.05 -12.15
N GLY A 12 20.11 -22.11 -11.18
CA GLY A 12 20.29 -23.23 -10.26
C GLY A 12 20.58 -22.83 -8.81
N SER A 13 20.48 -21.56 -8.43
CA SER A 13 20.61 -21.16 -7.03
C SER A 13 19.28 -21.38 -6.31
N SER A 14 19.25 -22.34 -5.39
CA SER A 14 18.15 -22.65 -4.44
C SER A 14 17.95 -21.57 -3.37
N ARG A 15 18.68 -20.45 -3.47
CA ARG A 15 18.72 -19.42 -2.46
C ARG A 15 17.35 -18.75 -2.32
N ARG A 16 16.79 -18.89 -1.12
CA ARG A 16 15.57 -18.22 -0.70
C ARG A 16 15.89 -17.02 0.16
N VAL A 17 15.01 -16.04 0.12
CA VAL A 17 15.07 -14.87 0.99
C VAL A 17 13.69 -14.62 1.56
N ALA A 18 13.67 -14.19 2.81
CA ALA A 18 12.47 -13.67 3.46
C ALA A 18 12.38 -12.16 3.17
N VAL A 19 11.21 -11.70 2.75
CA VAL A 19 10.98 -10.31 2.33
C VAL A 19 9.71 -9.78 3.00
N PHE A 20 9.74 -8.52 3.41
CA PHE A 20 8.56 -7.79 3.86
C PHE A 20 8.71 -6.31 3.54
N CYS A 21 7.60 -5.58 3.55
CA CYS A 21 7.57 -4.15 3.27
C CYS A 21 7.20 -3.37 4.52
N VAL A 22 7.86 -2.24 4.75
CA VAL A 22 7.56 -1.27 5.81
C VAL A 22 7.01 -0.01 5.16
N MET A 23 5.90 0.49 5.68
CA MET A 23 5.23 1.73 5.28
C MET A 23 5.25 2.70 6.46
N GLN A 24 5.75 3.91 6.24
CA GLN A 24 5.93 4.90 7.30
C GLN A 24 5.45 6.29 6.88
N ILE A 25 4.68 6.94 7.74
CA ILE A 25 4.39 8.38 7.69
C ILE A 25 4.70 8.96 9.06
N GLY A 26 5.68 9.87 9.14
CA GLY A 26 6.12 10.45 10.41
C GLY A 26 6.57 9.37 11.41
N SER A 27 5.87 9.27 12.54
CA SER A 27 6.11 8.25 13.58
C SER A 27 5.25 6.98 13.43
N GLU A 28 4.25 6.98 12.56
CA GLU A 28 3.40 5.80 12.32
C GLU A 28 4.10 4.86 11.35
N VAL A 29 4.18 3.59 11.72
CA VAL A 29 4.87 2.54 10.98
C VAL A 29 3.98 1.30 10.92
N PHE A 30 3.81 0.76 9.72
CA PHE A 30 3.13 -0.50 9.47
C PHE A 30 4.04 -1.40 8.63
N ASP A 31 3.91 -2.71 8.81
CA ASP A 31 4.60 -3.72 8.01
C ASP A 31 3.61 -4.69 7.36
N THR A 32 4.06 -5.35 6.30
CA THR A 32 3.33 -6.45 5.66
C THR A 32 3.71 -7.77 6.28
N GLU A 33 2.91 -8.80 6.01
CA GLU A 33 3.35 -10.17 6.24
C GLU A 33 4.66 -10.46 5.49
N MET A 34 5.44 -11.36 6.08
CA MET A 34 6.70 -11.81 5.52
C MET A 34 6.43 -12.92 4.50
N VAL A 35 7.10 -12.84 3.35
CA VAL A 35 7.01 -13.85 2.29
C VAL A 35 8.38 -14.40 1.98
N VAL A 36 8.45 -15.71 1.72
CA VAL A 36 9.68 -16.36 1.28
C VAL A 36 9.65 -16.53 -0.23
N VAL A 37 10.64 -15.97 -0.90
CA VAL A 37 10.77 -16.03 -2.37
C VAL A 37 12.16 -16.50 -2.76
N ASP A 38 12.27 -17.02 -3.98
CA ASP A 38 13.56 -17.29 -4.61
C ASP A 38 13.79 -16.30 -5.77
N ARG A 39 14.93 -16.44 -6.44
CA ARG A 39 15.35 -15.55 -7.54
C ARG A 39 14.53 -15.73 -8.83
N SER A 40 13.67 -16.74 -8.92
CA SER A 40 12.78 -16.93 -10.07
C SER A 40 11.51 -16.07 -10.00
N VAL A 41 11.17 -15.58 -8.81
CA VAL A 41 10.02 -14.70 -8.59
C VAL A 41 10.35 -13.30 -9.10
N THR A 42 9.55 -12.81 -10.03
CA THR A 42 9.69 -11.49 -10.63
C THR A 42 8.85 -10.42 -9.93
N ASP A 43 7.71 -10.84 -9.37
CA ASP A 43 6.73 -9.97 -8.74
C ASP A 43 6.39 -10.51 -7.34
N ILE A 44 6.47 -9.64 -6.34
CA ILE A 44 6.17 -9.97 -4.93
C ILE A 44 4.88 -9.25 -4.57
N CYS A 45 3.84 -10.02 -4.23
CA CYS A 45 2.54 -9.49 -3.88
C CYS A 45 2.34 -9.49 -2.36
N PHE A 46 2.03 -8.33 -1.80
CA PHE A 46 1.55 -8.19 -0.44
C PHE A 46 0.06 -7.87 -0.48
N GLU A 47 -0.77 -8.74 0.09
CA GLU A 47 -2.21 -8.51 0.17
C GLU A 47 -2.54 -7.70 1.43
N GLY A 48 -3.45 -6.73 1.30
CA GLY A 48 -3.91 -5.93 2.43
C GLY A 48 -4.11 -4.46 2.10
N VAL A 49 -4.61 -3.73 3.10
CA VAL A 49 -4.80 -2.28 3.04
C VAL A 49 -4.23 -1.68 4.32
N THR A 50 -3.35 -0.70 4.16
CA THR A 50 -2.79 0.09 5.26
C THR A 50 -3.46 1.45 5.29
N VAL A 51 -3.93 1.88 6.47
CA VAL A 51 -4.63 3.16 6.63
C VAL A 51 -3.91 4.00 7.68
N PHE A 52 -3.42 5.16 7.25
CA PHE A 52 -2.95 6.22 8.14
C PHE A 52 -4.07 7.23 8.37
N LYS A 53 -4.26 7.67 9.60
CA LYS A 53 -5.34 8.61 9.99
C LYS A 53 -4.77 9.96 10.36
N ASP A 54 -5.59 11.00 10.24
CA ASP A 54 -5.24 12.36 10.66
C ASP A 54 -3.94 12.89 10.04
N VAL A 55 -3.69 12.49 8.78
CA VAL A 55 -2.51 12.84 8.00
C VAL A 55 -2.72 14.18 7.27
N VAL A 56 -1.73 15.07 7.36
CA VAL A 56 -1.74 16.36 6.64
C VAL A 56 -1.45 16.19 5.14
N PRO A 57 -1.91 17.11 4.27
CA PRO A 57 -1.70 17.01 2.82
C PRO A 57 -0.22 16.93 2.38
N GLU A 58 0.70 17.47 3.19
CA GLU A 58 2.14 17.49 2.94
C GLU A 58 2.86 16.19 3.38
N PHE A 59 2.11 15.09 3.54
CA PHE A 59 2.70 13.83 3.97
C PHE A 59 3.74 13.29 2.97
N GLU A 60 4.67 12.52 3.52
CA GLU A 60 5.60 11.69 2.77
C GLU A 60 5.44 10.26 3.27
N LEU A 61 4.86 9.39 2.44
CA LEU A 61 4.76 7.95 2.67
C LEU A 61 6.04 7.29 2.20
N LYS A 62 6.85 6.84 3.14
CA LYS A 62 8.05 6.04 2.86
C LYS A 62 7.68 4.58 2.78
N VAL A 63 8.01 3.95 1.66
CA VAL A 63 7.82 2.51 1.44
C VAL A 63 9.19 1.87 1.28
N ALA A 64 9.51 0.93 2.17
CA ALA A 64 10.83 0.32 2.27
C ALA A 64 10.71 -1.21 2.23
N LEU A 65 11.34 -1.83 1.25
CA LEU A 65 11.40 -3.28 1.10
C LEU A 65 12.63 -3.82 1.83
N TRP A 66 12.41 -4.71 2.78
CA TRP A 66 13.44 -5.35 3.58
C TRP A 66 13.57 -6.82 3.21
N SER A 67 14.80 -7.33 3.27
CA SER A 67 15.10 -8.70 2.88
C SER A 67 16.13 -9.34 3.81
N CYS A 68 16.02 -10.65 4.00
CA CYS A 68 16.99 -11.45 4.73
C CYS A 68 17.25 -12.76 3.98
N ALA A 69 18.51 -13.17 3.92
CA ALA A 69 18.87 -14.47 3.37
C ALA A 69 18.42 -15.59 4.30
N LEU A 70 17.71 -16.57 3.75
CA LEU A 70 17.52 -17.85 4.40
C LEU A 70 18.72 -18.72 4.02
N GLU A 71 19.52 -19.11 5.01
CA GLU A 71 20.53 -20.13 4.78
C GLU A 71 19.81 -21.45 4.50
N GLU A 72 20.08 -22.01 3.33
CA GLU A 72 19.79 -23.42 3.11
C GLU A 72 20.85 -24.16 3.92
N GLU A 73 20.42 -24.89 4.94
CA GLU A 73 21.28 -25.78 5.70
C GLU A 73 22.02 -26.65 4.66
N LEU A 74 23.32 -26.41 4.49
CA LEU A 74 24.18 -27.24 3.66
C LEU A 74 24.35 -28.59 4.38
N THR A 75 23.28 -29.37 4.51
CA THR A 75 23.38 -30.82 4.68
C THR A 75 23.79 -31.46 3.36
N MET A 76 24.82 -30.92 2.69
CA MET A 76 25.74 -31.69 1.89
C MET A 76 26.93 -32.05 2.78
N VAL A 77 26.68 -32.88 3.79
CA VAL A 77 27.71 -33.80 4.24
C VAL A 77 27.94 -34.74 3.06
N ASN A 78 28.92 -34.38 2.24
CA ASN A 78 29.49 -35.23 1.19
C ASN A 78 30.14 -36.45 1.86
N THR A 79 29.35 -37.41 2.32
CA THR A 79 29.86 -38.77 2.57
C THR A 79 29.92 -39.52 1.24
N PRO A 80 31.09 -40.09 0.88
CA PRO A 80 31.30 -40.67 -0.44
C PRO A 80 30.44 -41.92 -0.64
N LYS A 81 29.92 -42.05 -1.87
CA LYS A 81 29.22 -43.20 -2.42
C LYS A 81 29.86 -44.53 -1.98
N LYS A 82 29.16 -45.33 -1.16
CA LYS A 82 29.12 -46.82 -1.21
C LYS A 82 28.27 -47.39 -0.06
N LEU A 83 27.49 -48.44 -0.37
CA LEU A 83 26.63 -49.28 0.48
C LEU A 83 25.23 -48.69 0.74
N ALA A 84 24.10 -49.36 0.60
CA ALA A 84 23.71 -50.66 0.05
C ALA A 84 22.18 -50.56 -0.21
N LYS A 85 21.71 -50.88 -1.42
CA LYS A 85 20.78 -51.99 -1.72
C LYS A 85 19.48 -52.04 -0.89
N LYS A 86 18.35 -51.90 -1.63
CA LYS A 86 16.93 -52.19 -1.29
C LYS A 86 16.23 -51.06 -0.51
N LEU A 87 15.12 -50.49 -1.00
CA LEU A 87 13.81 -51.15 -1.10
C LEU A 87 13.01 -50.81 -2.38
N ARG A 88 12.12 -51.75 -2.72
CA ARG A 88 11.23 -51.82 -3.89
C ARG A 88 9.90 -51.06 -3.68
N SER A 89 9.25 -50.75 -4.82
CA SER A 89 7.80 -50.59 -5.10
C SER A 89 7.06 -49.44 -4.39
N SER A 90 6.10 -48.69 -4.96
CA SER A 90 5.18 -48.92 -6.09
C SER A 90 4.55 -47.60 -6.60
N PHE A 91 4.13 -47.62 -7.87
CA PHE A 91 2.99 -46.97 -8.54
C PHE A 91 2.14 -45.89 -7.81
N GLY A 92 1.89 -44.79 -8.54
CA GLY A 92 0.75 -43.91 -8.37
C GLY A 92 0.67 -42.84 -9.46
N LYS A 93 -0.11 -43.09 -10.53
CA LYS A 93 -0.54 -42.07 -11.51
C LYS A 93 -1.52 -41.11 -10.83
N THR A 94 -1.44 -39.80 -11.07
CA THR A 94 -2.54 -38.94 -11.60
C THR A 94 -2.25 -37.43 -11.46
N ALA A 95 -2.60 -36.72 -12.54
CA ALA A 95 -3.20 -35.38 -12.59
C ALA A 95 -2.40 -34.16 -12.09
N GLY A 96 -2.01 -33.33 -13.05
CA GLY A 96 -1.62 -31.95 -12.81
C GLY A 96 -2.71 -31.17 -12.07
N LYS A 97 -2.30 -30.48 -11.01
CA LYS A 97 -3.05 -29.39 -10.40
C LYS A 97 -2.08 -28.24 -10.14
N LYS A 98 -2.59 -27.07 -10.49
CA LYS A 98 -1.97 -25.75 -10.51
C LYS A 98 -1.34 -25.41 -9.14
N LEU A 99 -0.12 -24.87 -9.16
CA LEU A 99 0.52 -24.26 -8.01
C LEU A 99 -0.07 -22.87 -7.78
N CYS A 100 -1.02 -22.79 -6.87
CA CYS A 100 -1.25 -21.63 -6.00
C CYS A 100 -1.85 -22.20 -4.71
N PRO A 101 -1.08 -22.43 -3.64
CA PRO A 101 -1.68 -22.65 -2.34
C PRO A 101 -2.17 -21.29 -1.86
N LEU A 102 -3.45 -21.06 -2.10
CA LEU A 102 -4.32 -20.19 -1.31
C LEU A 102 -4.16 -20.64 0.15
N LEU A 103 -3.40 -19.90 0.95
CA LEU A 103 -3.31 -20.05 2.41
C LEU A 103 -3.65 -18.66 2.95
N VAL A 104 -4.90 -18.37 3.32
CA VAL A 104 -5.41 -18.52 4.69
C VAL A 104 -4.29 -18.29 5.69
N ASN A 105 -4.23 -17.06 6.22
CA ASN A 105 -3.31 -16.57 7.26
C ASN A 105 -2.69 -17.70 8.09
N PRO A 106 -1.48 -18.16 7.73
CA PRO A 106 -0.73 -19.03 8.60
C PRO A 106 -0.30 -18.19 9.80
N ASP A 107 -0.67 -18.64 11.00
CA ASP A 107 -0.14 -18.12 12.26
C ASP A 107 1.40 -17.96 12.15
N PRO A 108 2.02 -16.87 12.65
CA PRO A 108 3.46 -16.61 12.52
C PRO A 108 4.33 -17.80 12.94
N ASP A 109 3.92 -18.57 13.95
CA ASP A 109 4.64 -19.75 14.39
C ASP A 109 4.65 -20.86 13.33
N THR A 110 3.56 -21.02 12.57
CA THR A 110 3.48 -21.98 11.45
C THR A 110 4.37 -21.55 10.28
N PHE A 111 4.42 -20.25 9.98
CA PHE A 111 5.33 -19.72 8.96
C PHE A 111 6.79 -20.00 9.31
N LEU A 112 7.20 -19.69 10.54
CA LEU A 112 8.57 -19.92 11.03
C LEU A 112 8.94 -21.41 11.10
N GLN A 113 7.98 -22.29 11.38
CA GLN A 113 8.19 -23.75 11.31
C GLN A 113 8.48 -24.22 9.88
N SER A 114 7.78 -23.66 8.89
CA SER A 114 7.97 -23.98 7.47
C SER A 114 9.20 -23.30 6.86
N HIS A 115 9.61 -22.17 7.43
CA HIS A 115 10.67 -21.30 6.95
C HIS A 115 11.54 -20.83 8.14
N PRO A 116 12.42 -21.71 8.66
CA PRO A 116 13.25 -21.38 9.81
C PRO A 116 14.18 -20.22 9.48
N ILE A 117 13.99 -19.11 10.19
CA ILE A 117 14.84 -17.93 10.08
C ILE A 117 16.06 -18.13 11.00
N PRO A 118 17.30 -17.98 10.52
CA PRO A 118 18.48 -18.16 11.36
C PRO A 118 18.45 -17.30 12.62
N VAL A 119 18.90 -17.85 13.74
CA VAL A 119 19.04 -17.09 14.99
C VAL A 119 20.06 -15.96 14.76
N GLY A 120 19.62 -14.71 14.92
CA GLY A 120 20.43 -13.53 14.61
C GLY A 120 20.34 -13.04 13.15
N ALA A 121 19.31 -13.45 12.42
CA ALA A 121 19.00 -12.95 11.08
C ALA A 121 19.02 -11.42 11.02
N LYS A 122 19.79 -10.90 10.05
CA LYS A 122 19.88 -9.46 9.77
C LYS A 122 19.05 -9.15 8.53
N TYR A 123 18.07 -8.29 8.72
CA TYR A 123 17.32 -7.72 7.60
C TYR A 123 18.07 -6.51 7.06
N SER A 124 18.18 -6.45 5.75
CA SER A 124 18.85 -5.37 5.04
C SER A 124 17.85 -4.70 4.09
N LEU A 125 17.90 -3.37 4.07
CA LEU A 125 17.08 -2.56 3.17
C LEU A 125 17.46 -2.88 1.72
N LEU A 126 16.52 -3.42 0.96
CA LEU A 126 16.71 -3.84 -0.42
C LEU A 126 16.41 -2.70 -1.39
N ALA A 127 15.27 -2.05 -1.19
CA ALA A 127 14.83 -0.95 -2.02
C ALA A 127 13.85 -0.05 -1.26
N TYR A 128 13.69 1.21 -1.70
CA TYR A 128 12.69 2.11 -1.13
C TYR A 128 12.16 3.11 -2.15
N THR A 129 11.04 3.74 -1.82
CA THR A 129 10.49 4.91 -2.52
C THR A 129 9.72 5.80 -1.55
N SER A 130 9.42 7.02 -1.97
CA SER A 130 8.57 7.97 -1.24
C SER A 130 7.41 8.38 -2.13
N LEU A 131 6.18 8.31 -1.59
CA LEU A 131 4.95 8.72 -2.25
C LEU A 131 4.32 9.88 -1.49
N CYS A 132 3.72 10.82 -2.20
CA CYS A 132 3.11 12.03 -1.67
C CYS A 132 1.64 12.12 -2.15
N LEU A 133 1.00 13.25 -1.88
CA LEU A 133 -0.37 13.50 -2.32
C LEU A 133 -0.59 13.44 -3.85
N PRO A 134 0.33 13.92 -4.72
CA PRO A 134 0.16 13.83 -6.18
C PRO A 134 0.00 12.39 -6.69
N GLU A 135 0.59 11.42 -6.00
CA GLU A 135 0.51 10.00 -6.36
C GLU A 135 -0.86 9.37 -5.99
N ALA A 136 -1.72 10.08 -5.25
CA ALA A 136 -3.05 9.62 -4.86
C ALA A 136 -4.12 9.85 -5.96
N GLU A 137 -3.83 9.52 -7.21
CA GLU A 137 -4.72 9.77 -8.38
C GLU A 137 -5.90 8.78 -8.51
N GLY A 138 -6.20 8.03 -7.44
CA GLY A 138 -7.39 7.16 -7.38
C GLY A 138 -7.34 5.92 -8.25
N SER A 139 -6.23 5.64 -8.95
CA SER A 139 -5.99 4.46 -9.79
C SER A 139 -4.73 3.71 -9.35
N PHE A 140 -4.56 2.49 -9.86
CA PHE A 140 -3.36 1.69 -9.59
C PHE A 140 -2.18 2.21 -10.41
N GLN A 141 -1.06 2.49 -9.75
CA GLN A 141 0.09 3.16 -10.32
C GLN A 141 1.38 2.37 -10.09
N SER A 142 2.38 2.63 -10.93
CA SER A 142 3.72 2.06 -10.84
C SER A 142 4.72 3.14 -10.44
N HIS A 143 5.41 2.93 -9.34
CA HIS A 143 6.35 3.89 -8.74
C HIS A 143 7.76 3.33 -8.78
N SER A 144 8.72 4.10 -9.26
CA SER A 144 10.12 3.68 -9.29
C SER A 144 10.66 3.47 -7.88
N LEU A 145 11.35 2.36 -7.67
CA LEU A 145 12.09 2.03 -6.47
C LEU A 145 13.57 2.39 -6.65
N ILE A 146 14.18 2.94 -5.59
CA ILE A 146 15.62 3.07 -5.47
C ILE A 146 16.14 1.76 -4.88
N VAL A 147 16.80 0.95 -5.71
CA VAL A 147 17.39 -0.34 -5.31
C VAL A 147 18.79 -0.11 -4.77
N LEU A 148 19.08 -0.64 -3.58
CA LEU A 148 20.33 -0.40 -2.85
C LEU A 148 21.30 -1.59 -2.86
N GLN A 149 20.80 -2.80 -3.13
CA GLN A 149 21.62 -4.02 -3.16
C GLN A 149 21.77 -4.55 -4.59
N ASP A 150 22.78 -5.37 -4.79
CA ASP A 150 23.05 -6.09 -6.03
C ASP A 150 23.37 -7.58 -5.78
N ALA A 151 23.74 -8.30 -6.84
CA ALA A 151 23.99 -9.73 -6.81
C ALA A 151 25.09 -10.20 -5.83
N GLU A 152 25.91 -9.29 -5.30
CA GLU A 152 26.93 -9.60 -4.29
C GLU A 152 26.33 -9.85 -2.90
N TRP A 153 25.13 -9.31 -2.65
CA TRP A 153 24.47 -9.39 -1.35
C TRP A 153 23.71 -10.69 -1.15
N SER A 154 23.72 -11.15 0.11
CA SER A 154 23.05 -12.38 0.49
C SER A 154 21.52 -12.27 0.47
N SER A 155 21.01 -11.10 0.80
CA SER A 155 19.58 -10.80 0.84
C SER A 155 19.02 -10.28 -0.49
N TRP A 156 19.85 -10.16 -1.53
CA TRP A 156 19.43 -9.53 -2.77
C TRP A 156 18.51 -10.40 -3.64
N LEU A 157 17.54 -9.72 -4.26
CA LEU A 157 16.64 -10.23 -5.28
C LEU A 157 16.70 -9.38 -6.56
N PRO A 158 16.56 -10.02 -7.73
CA PRO A 158 16.48 -9.32 -9.01
C PRO A 158 15.11 -8.63 -9.18
N LEU A 159 14.93 -7.46 -8.58
CA LEU A 159 13.69 -6.67 -8.73
C LEU A 159 13.63 -5.93 -10.07
N TYR A 160 12.44 -5.79 -10.63
CA TYR A 160 12.19 -4.88 -11.75
C TYR A 160 12.35 -3.38 -11.39
N GLY A 161 12.41 -3.08 -10.09
CA GLY A 161 12.63 -1.72 -9.60
C GLY A 161 11.37 -0.86 -9.60
N ASN A 162 10.18 -1.47 -9.56
CA ASN A 162 8.91 -0.76 -9.45
C ASN A 162 8.07 -1.30 -8.29
N LEU A 163 7.40 -0.40 -7.58
CA LEU A 163 6.33 -0.67 -6.63
C LEU A 163 5.00 -0.40 -7.33
N CYS A 164 4.14 -1.40 -7.36
CA CYS A 164 2.82 -1.31 -7.96
C CYS A 164 1.76 -1.23 -6.86
N CYS A 165 1.11 -0.08 -6.67
CA CYS A 165 0.12 0.09 -5.62
C CYS A 165 -0.97 1.12 -5.98
N ARG A 166 -2.03 1.16 -5.18
CA ARG A 166 -3.07 2.19 -5.28
C ARG A 166 -3.02 3.05 -4.03
N LEU A 167 -2.49 4.27 -4.14
CA LEU A 167 -2.55 5.27 -3.09
C LEU A 167 -3.88 6.04 -3.17
N VAL A 168 -4.56 6.18 -2.05
CA VAL A 168 -5.83 6.92 -1.94
C VAL A 168 -5.75 7.88 -0.77
N ALA A 169 -6.12 9.14 -1.00
CA ALA A 169 -6.29 10.14 0.03
C ALA A 169 -7.78 10.49 0.17
N GLN A 170 -8.29 10.48 1.40
CA GLN A 170 -9.66 10.87 1.70
C GLN A 170 -9.65 12.08 2.66
N PRO A 171 -9.82 13.30 2.15
CA PRO A 171 -9.91 14.48 2.99
C PRO A 171 -11.13 14.42 3.91
N THR A 172 -10.97 14.82 5.18
CA THR A 172 -12.07 14.87 6.15
C THR A 172 -13.22 15.75 5.64
N CYS A 173 -12.90 16.84 4.94
CA CYS A 173 -13.90 17.74 4.37
C CYS A 173 -14.82 17.06 3.35
N MET A 174 -14.44 15.94 2.73
CA MET A 174 -15.31 15.21 1.81
C MET A 174 -16.35 14.31 2.50
N THR A 175 -16.19 14.05 3.79
CA THR A 175 -17.07 13.12 4.53
C THR A 175 -17.74 13.75 5.73
N GLN A 176 -17.28 14.92 6.17
CA GLN A 176 -17.78 15.61 7.34
C GLN A 176 -18.11 17.07 7.00
N SER A 177 -19.12 17.61 7.71
CA SER A 177 -19.40 19.04 7.71
C SER A 177 -18.26 19.76 8.42
N MET A 178 -17.60 20.68 7.72
CA MET A 178 -16.47 21.45 8.25
C MET A 178 -16.93 22.62 9.10
N THR A 179 -18.01 23.27 8.68
CA THR A 179 -18.64 24.36 9.42
C THR A 179 -20.08 24.52 8.98
N SER A 180 -20.91 25.05 9.88
CA SER A 180 -22.31 25.34 9.60
C SER A 180 -22.78 26.57 10.35
N GLY A 181 -23.72 27.31 9.76
CA GLY A 181 -24.29 28.48 10.40
C GLY A 181 -25.15 29.30 9.46
N TYR A 182 -25.81 30.32 10.02
CA TYR A 182 -26.64 31.22 9.25
C TYR A 182 -25.80 32.24 8.49
N LEU A 183 -26.02 32.31 7.17
CA LEU A 183 -25.45 33.33 6.29
C LEU A 183 -26.56 34.15 5.66
N SER A 184 -26.33 35.46 5.55
CA SER A 184 -27.24 36.37 4.85
C SER A 184 -26.89 36.41 3.37
N GLN A 185 -27.78 35.87 2.53
CA GLN A 185 -27.69 36.00 1.09
C GLN A 185 -28.34 37.32 0.66
N LYS A 186 -27.56 38.17 -0.02
CA LYS A 186 -28.07 39.39 -0.66
C LYS A 186 -28.27 39.13 -2.16
N LEU A 187 -29.51 39.17 -2.62
CA LEU A 187 -29.85 39.15 -4.05
C LEU A 187 -30.20 40.58 -4.50
N ASN A 188 -29.60 41.02 -5.60
CA ASN A 188 -30.03 42.20 -6.32
C ASN A 188 -30.75 41.74 -7.59
N VAL A 189 -32.05 41.99 -7.65
CA VAL A 189 -32.86 41.72 -8.85
C VAL A 189 -33.57 43.00 -9.23
N GLU A 190 -33.31 43.51 -10.43
CA GLU A 190 -33.97 44.69 -11.02
C GLU A 190 -33.96 45.93 -10.10
N GLY A 191 -32.89 46.14 -9.34
CA GLY A 191 -32.74 47.30 -8.44
C GLY A 191 -33.34 47.11 -7.05
N MET A 192 -33.98 45.97 -6.77
CA MET A 192 -34.48 45.61 -5.45
C MET A 192 -33.49 44.68 -4.73
N ASN A 193 -33.01 45.12 -3.56
CA ASN A 193 -32.16 44.29 -2.70
C ASN A 193 -33.02 43.45 -1.77
N ARG A 194 -32.93 42.13 -1.91
CA ARG A 194 -33.50 41.17 -0.97
C ARG A 194 -32.39 40.54 -0.15
N CYS A 195 -32.59 40.49 1.17
CA CYS A 195 -31.72 39.79 2.09
C CYS A 195 -32.50 38.63 2.68
N CYS A 196 -32.00 37.41 2.52
CA CYS A 196 -32.55 36.23 3.20
C CYS A 196 -31.46 35.58 4.04
N SER A 197 -31.84 35.11 5.23
CA SER A 197 -30.98 34.28 6.07
C SER A 197 -31.15 32.83 5.65
N LEU A 198 -30.06 32.14 5.39
CA LEU A 198 -30.03 30.72 5.06
C LEU A 198 -29.10 30.00 6.03
N TYR A 199 -29.49 28.81 6.47
CA TYR A 199 -28.61 27.91 7.18
C TYR A 199 -27.69 27.19 6.19
N CYS A 200 -26.39 27.44 6.28
CA CYS A 200 -25.41 26.97 5.31
C CYS A 200 -24.48 25.93 5.95
N VAL A 201 -24.12 24.90 5.19
CA VAL A 201 -23.22 23.83 5.58
C VAL A 201 -22.10 23.73 4.56
N LEU A 202 -20.86 23.84 5.02
CA LEU A 202 -19.67 23.69 4.18
C LEU A 202 -19.16 22.26 4.28
N SER A 203 -19.24 21.51 3.18
CA SER A 203 -18.71 20.15 3.07
C SER A 203 -18.36 19.81 1.61
N SER A 204 -17.40 18.93 1.39
CA SER A 204 -16.97 18.43 0.08
C SER A 204 -16.63 19.51 -0.95
N GLY A 205 -16.08 20.64 -0.50
CA GLY A 205 -15.81 21.79 -1.37
C GLY A 205 -17.08 22.51 -1.86
N MET A 206 -18.22 22.28 -1.22
CA MET A 206 -19.52 22.87 -1.53
C MET A 206 -20.11 23.56 -0.30
N LEU A 207 -20.66 24.75 -0.48
CA LEU A 207 -21.51 25.40 0.50
C LEU A 207 -22.97 25.13 0.10
N SER A 208 -23.63 24.27 0.87
CA SER A 208 -25.05 23.93 0.69
C SER A 208 -25.90 24.77 1.63
N CYS A 209 -26.88 25.48 1.08
CA CYS A 209 -27.71 26.43 1.82
C CYS A 209 -29.16 25.94 1.86
N TYR A 210 -29.75 26.05 3.06
CA TYR A 210 -31.10 25.62 3.42
C TYR A 210 -31.84 26.81 4.06
N PHE A 211 -33.16 26.81 4.04
CA PHE A 211 -33.92 27.82 4.80
C PHE A 211 -33.83 27.55 6.30
N THR A 212 -33.81 26.28 6.69
CA THR A 212 -33.81 25.86 8.09
C THR A 212 -32.95 24.61 8.28
N PRO A 213 -32.36 24.39 9.47
CA PRO A 213 -31.58 23.18 9.74
C PRO A 213 -32.42 21.90 9.66
N GLU A 214 -33.73 21.96 9.94
CA GLU A 214 -34.64 20.81 9.89
C GLU A 214 -34.77 20.20 8.48
N GLU A 215 -34.54 20.99 7.42
CA GLU A 215 -34.50 20.51 6.04
C GLU A 215 -33.37 19.50 5.80
N ILE A 216 -32.26 19.61 6.55
CA ILE A 216 -31.12 18.70 6.47
C ILE A 216 -31.52 17.33 7.03
N ASP A 217 -32.16 17.31 8.20
CA ASP A 217 -32.62 16.08 8.84
C ASP A 217 -33.70 15.37 8.01
N ALA A 218 -34.55 16.15 7.36
CA ALA A 218 -35.55 15.67 6.41
C ALA A 218 -34.96 15.25 5.05
N LYS A 219 -33.63 15.34 4.86
CA LYS A 219 -32.91 15.02 3.61
C LYS A 219 -33.44 15.76 2.38
N VAL A 220 -33.91 16.98 2.58
CA VAL A 220 -34.36 17.86 1.50
C VAL A 220 -33.15 18.32 0.70
N GLN A 221 -33.33 18.55 -0.60
CA GLN A 221 -32.27 19.12 -1.43
C GLN A 221 -32.01 20.57 -1.04
N PRO A 222 -30.75 21.01 -0.96
CA PRO A 222 -30.41 22.39 -0.65
C PRO A 222 -31.01 23.37 -1.66
N THR A 223 -31.45 24.52 -1.17
CA THR A 223 -31.99 25.60 -1.99
C THR A 223 -30.93 26.21 -2.90
N LEU A 224 -29.67 26.25 -2.43
CA LEU A 224 -28.53 26.76 -3.17
C LEU A 224 -27.30 25.90 -2.89
N ASN A 225 -26.54 25.60 -3.94
CA ASN A 225 -25.23 24.96 -3.84
C ASN A 225 -24.18 25.88 -4.47
N VAL A 226 -23.22 26.32 -3.66
CA VAL A 226 -22.13 27.20 -4.10
C VAL A 226 -20.81 26.44 -4.04
N PRO A 227 -20.19 26.12 -5.19
CA PRO A 227 -18.87 25.47 -5.20
C PRO A 227 -17.80 26.44 -4.71
N VAL A 228 -16.93 25.96 -3.82
CA VAL A 228 -15.79 26.69 -3.29
C VAL A 228 -14.61 26.51 -4.24
N ASN A 229 -14.49 27.40 -5.20
CA ASN A 229 -13.35 27.48 -6.12
C ASN A 229 -12.41 28.61 -5.69
N LYS A 230 -11.11 28.49 -6.02
CA LYS A 230 -10.02 29.46 -5.69
C LYS A 230 -10.32 30.95 -5.97
N VAL A 231 -11.37 31.27 -6.74
CA VAL A 231 -11.74 32.62 -7.17
C VAL A 231 -12.76 33.29 -6.23
N ARG A 232 -13.46 32.55 -5.37
CA ARG A 232 -14.52 33.09 -4.50
C ARG A 232 -13.99 33.26 -3.08
N GLN A 233 -13.57 34.48 -2.73
CA GLN A 233 -13.26 34.84 -1.35
C GLN A 233 -14.54 34.86 -0.52
N VAL A 234 -14.60 34.02 0.52
CA VAL A 234 -15.61 34.12 1.58
C VAL A 234 -15.05 35.06 2.63
N GLN A 235 -15.55 36.29 2.69
CA GLN A 235 -15.20 37.25 3.73
C GLN A 235 -16.13 37.07 4.93
N TYR A 236 -15.56 36.65 6.06
CA TYR A 236 -16.23 36.67 7.36
C TYR A 236 -16.11 38.08 7.93
N TYR A 237 -17.23 38.73 8.20
CA TYR A 237 -17.27 39.96 9.00
C TYR A 237 -17.70 39.55 10.41
N TYR A 238 -16.85 39.85 11.41
CA TYR A 238 -17.16 39.69 12.84
C TYR A 238 -18.01 40.85 13.35
#